data_AF-A0A6B2XSH1-F1
#
_entry.id   AF-A0A6B2XSH1-F1
#
_cell.length_a   1.000
_cell.length_b   1.000
_cell.length_c   1.000
_cell.angle_alpha   90.00
_cell.angle_beta   90.00
_cell.angle_gamma   90.00
#
_symmetry.space_group_name_H-M   'P 1'
#
loop_
_entity.id
_entity.type
_entity.pdbx_description
1 polymer ?
#
loop_
_entity_poly.entity_id
_entity_poly.type
_entity_poly.pdbx_seq_one_letter_code
_entity_poly.pdbx_strand_id
1 'polypeptide(L)'
;EQERAADPLIRRYLGQLGDLLLANPIFKGRLVGVGHLSLAGCMALGITGPVLRSTGHPYDVRKSDPYCGYETYDFDVPTATGADSYDRVVLRLEECYQSLHIVAQCLERLEKTAGQPVMVGDRKIAWPAQLAI
;
A
#
# COMPACT_ATOMS: atom_id res chain seq x y z
N GLU A 1 15.61 8.24 13.74
CA GLU A 1 15.89 7.36 14.90
C GLU A 1 14.61 6.75 15.49
N GLN A 2 13.63 7.55 15.91
CA GLN A 2 12.33 7.04 16.41
C GLN A 2 11.57 6.17 15.39
N GLU A 3 11.48 6.59 14.13
CA GLU A 3 10.81 5.83 13.06
C GLU A 3 11.42 4.44 12.82
N ARG A 4 12.76 4.35 12.85
CA ARG A 4 13.48 3.08 12.69
C ARG A 4 13.25 2.12 13.86
N ALA A 5 12.99 2.66 15.06
CA ALA A 5 12.64 1.86 16.23
C ALA A 5 11.18 1.35 16.20
N ALA A 6 10.30 2.02 15.47
CA ALA A 6 8.89 1.66 15.36
C ALA A 6 8.64 0.49 14.38
N ASP A 7 9.41 0.38 13.29
CA ASP A 7 9.25 -0.69 12.27
C ASP A 7 9.19 -2.13 12.87
N PRO A 8 10.11 -2.58 13.73
CA PRO A 8 10.04 -3.94 14.29
C PRO A 8 8.82 -4.14 15.19
N LEU A 9 8.35 -3.09 15.87
CA LEU A 9 7.16 -3.15 16.70
C LEU A 9 5.89 -3.27 15.84
N ILE A 10 5.81 -2.51 14.75
CA ILE A 10 4.69 -2.56 13.81
C ILE A 10 4.61 -3.93 13.14
N ARG A 11 5.75 -4.46 12.66
CA ARG A 11 5.82 -5.81 12.05
C ARG A 11 5.35 -6.89 13.02
N ARG A 12 5.75 -6.80 14.30
CA ARG A 12 5.31 -7.71 15.34
C ARG A 12 3.78 -7.67 15.52
N TYR A 13 3.20 -6.48 15.64
CA TYR A 13 1.76 -6.34 15.83
C TYR A 13 0.96 -6.77 14.59
N LEU A 14 1.45 -6.47 13.38
CA LEU A 14 0.85 -6.97 12.14
C LEU A 14 0.89 -8.49 12.06
N GLY A 15 2.00 -9.11 12.46
CA GLY A 15 2.11 -10.57 12.56
C GLY A 15 1.09 -11.17 13.53
N GLN A 16 1.01 -10.63 14.75
CA GLN A 16 0.03 -11.06 15.76
C GLN A 16 -1.41 -10.90 15.28
N LEU A 17 -1.71 -9.82 14.57
CA LEU A 17 -3.02 -9.58 13.98
C LEU A 17 -3.32 -10.62 12.88
N GLY A 18 -2.33 -10.91 12.03
CA GLY A 18 -2.41 -11.95 11.01
C GLY A 18 -2.69 -13.33 11.62
N ASP A 19 -1.95 -13.71 12.66
CA ASP A 19 -2.12 -14.99 13.37
C ASP A 19 -3.52 -15.11 13.96
N LEU A 20 -4.02 -14.04 14.59
CA LEU A 20 -5.34 -14.01 15.22
C LEU A 20 -6.47 -14.08 14.19
N LEU A 21 -6.35 -13.40 13.04
CA LEU A 21 -7.42 -13.30 12.06
C LEU A 21 -7.39 -14.43 11.04
N LEU A 22 -6.23 -14.69 10.44
CA LEU A 22 -6.11 -15.58 9.28
C LEU A 22 -6.26 -17.05 9.66
N ALA A 23 -5.90 -17.46 10.87
CA ALA A 23 -6.09 -18.83 11.35
C ALA A 23 -7.48 -19.08 11.96
N ASN A 24 -8.25 -18.03 12.23
CA ASN A 24 -9.51 -18.15 12.97
C ASN A 24 -10.63 -18.77 12.11
N PRO A 25 -11.24 -19.90 12.54
CA PRO A 25 -12.30 -20.57 11.79
C PRO A 25 -13.58 -19.74 11.68
N ILE A 26 -13.91 -18.94 12.70
CA ILE A 26 -15.06 -18.03 12.67
C ILE A 26 -14.83 -16.96 11.60
N PHE A 27 -13.61 -16.43 11.52
CA PHE A 27 -13.26 -15.41 10.53
C PHE A 27 -13.33 -15.98 9.11
N LYS A 28 -12.74 -17.16 8.88
CA LYS A 28 -12.85 -17.87 7.60
C LYS A 28 -14.30 -18.19 7.23
N GLY A 29 -15.08 -18.72 8.16
CA GLY A 29 -16.49 -19.07 7.93
C GLY A 29 -17.39 -17.88 7.58
N ARG A 30 -16.96 -16.65 7.88
CA ARG A 30 -17.71 -15.41 7.56
C ARG A 30 -17.27 -14.73 6.27
N LEU A 31 -16.11 -15.06 5.73
CA LEU A 31 -15.49 -14.30 4.65
C LEU A 31 -15.13 -15.15 3.42
N VAL A 32 -14.79 -16.43 3.62
CA VAL A 32 -14.45 -17.34 2.52
C VAL A 32 -15.70 -17.59 1.69
N GLY A 33 -15.60 -17.38 0.38
CA GLY A 33 -16.72 -17.49 -0.56
C GLY A 33 -17.79 -16.40 -0.44
N VAL A 34 -17.60 -15.39 0.44
CA VAL A 34 -18.56 -14.30 0.64
C VAL A 34 -18.14 -13.08 -0.16
N GLY A 35 -19.10 -12.45 -0.85
CA GLY A 35 -18.86 -11.24 -1.64
C GLY A 35 -17.99 -11.49 -2.87
N HIS A 36 -18.01 -12.70 -3.41
CA HIS A 36 -17.25 -13.12 -4.57
C HIS A 36 -17.55 -12.24 -5.79
N LEU A 37 -16.51 -11.71 -6.42
CA LEU A 37 -16.64 -10.89 -7.63
C LEU A 37 -15.59 -11.29 -8.66
N SER A 38 -16.01 -11.87 -9.78
CA SER A 38 -15.10 -12.36 -10.83
C SER A 38 -14.35 -11.20 -11.52
N LEU A 39 -13.24 -11.51 -12.18
CA LEU A 39 -12.48 -10.54 -12.97
C LEU A 39 -13.35 -9.80 -13.99
N ALA A 40 -14.21 -10.54 -14.70
CA ALA A 40 -15.15 -9.94 -15.66
C ALA A 40 -16.15 -9.00 -14.98
N GLY A 41 -16.65 -9.36 -13.80
CA GLY A 41 -17.51 -8.50 -12.99
C GLY A 41 -16.80 -7.24 -12.53
N CYS A 42 -15.56 -7.36 -12.06
CA CYS A 42 -14.73 -6.21 -11.69
C CYS A 42 -14.51 -5.25 -12.86
N MET A 43 -14.19 -5.78 -14.05
CA MET A 43 -13.97 -4.97 -15.25
C MET A 43 -15.24 -4.26 -15.72
N ALA A 44 -16.37 -4.97 -15.74
CA ALA A 44 -17.65 -4.41 -16.17
C ALA A 44 -18.16 -3.29 -15.23
N LEU A 45 -17.88 -3.41 -13.93
CA LEU A 45 -18.27 -2.44 -12.91
C LEU A 45 -17.21 -1.35 -12.65
N GLY A 46 -16.06 -1.41 -13.32
CA GLY A 46 -14.96 -0.45 -13.11
C GLY A 46 -14.33 -0.53 -11.71
N ILE A 47 -14.30 -1.71 -11.11
CA ILE A 47 -13.75 -1.94 -9.77
C ILE A 47 -12.23 -2.01 -9.81
N THR A 48 -11.58 -1.35 -8.85
CA THR A 48 -10.11 -1.22 -8.78
C THR A 48 -9.54 -1.65 -7.42
N GLY A 49 -8.21 -1.65 -7.31
CA GLY A 49 -7.49 -1.90 -6.06
C GLY A 49 -7.55 -3.36 -5.59
N PRO A 50 -7.69 -3.63 -4.27
CA PRO A 50 -7.57 -4.98 -3.71
C PRO A 50 -8.68 -5.92 -4.18
N VAL A 51 -9.85 -5.39 -4.55
CA VAL A 51 -10.95 -6.19 -5.08
C VAL A 51 -10.57 -6.74 -6.45
N LEU A 52 -9.98 -5.91 -7.33
CA LEU A 52 -9.49 -6.35 -8.63
C LEU A 52 -8.30 -7.32 -8.45
N ARG A 53 -7.37 -7.02 -7.54
CA ARG A 53 -6.21 -7.88 -7.24
C ARG A 53 -6.58 -9.23 -6.63
N SER A 54 -7.70 -9.33 -5.92
CA SER A 54 -8.23 -10.61 -5.42
C SER A 54 -8.69 -11.57 -6.53
N THR A 55 -8.80 -11.09 -7.78
CA THR A 55 -9.17 -11.90 -8.94
C THR A 55 -7.96 -12.40 -9.75
N GLY A 56 -6.74 -12.07 -9.29
CA GLY A 56 -5.49 -12.48 -9.92
C GLY A 56 -4.93 -11.45 -10.90
N HIS A 57 -5.63 -10.34 -11.13
CA HIS A 57 -5.17 -9.29 -12.04
C HIS A 57 -4.21 -8.32 -11.32
N PRO A 58 -2.90 -8.28 -11.68
CA PRO A 58 -1.89 -7.50 -10.97
C PRO A 58 -1.90 -6.02 -11.38
N TYR A 59 -3.01 -5.33 -11.11
CA TYR A 59 -3.16 -3.91 -11.42
C TYR A 59 -2.90 -3.04 -10.19
N ASP A 60 -1.96 -2.11 -10.33
CA ASP A 60 -1.68 -1.06 -9.36
C ASP A 60 -1.19 0.20 -10.09
N VAL A 61 -1.85 1.32 -9.82
CA VAL A 61 -1.55 2.61 -10.45
C VAL A 61 -0.11 3.06 -10.21
N ARG A 62 0.48 2.72 -9.05
CA ARG A 62 1.86 3.13 -8.71
C ARG A 62 2.91 2.44 -9.59
N LYS A 63 2.57 1.31 -10.23
CA LYS A 63 3.42 0.60 -11.19
C LYS A 63 3.00 0.86 -12.64
N SER A 64 1.69 0.94 -12.92
CA SER A 64 1.19 1.12 -14.29
C SER A 64 1.28 2.57 -14.79
N ASP A 65 1.05 3.54 -13.92
CA ASP A 65 1.14 4.98 -14.20
C ASP A 65 1.81 5.70 -13.01
N PRO A 66 3.15 5.57 -12.88
CA PRO A 66 3.87 6.04 -11.70
C PRO A 66 3.75 7.56 -11.52
N TYR A 67 3.61 7.98 -10.26
CA TYR A 67 3.51 9.37 -9.85
C TYR A 67 4.36 9.61 -8.59
N CYS A 68 4.68 10.87 -8.27
CA CYS A 68 5.37 11.24 -7.04
C CYS A 68 6.67 10.46 -6.72
N GLY A 69 7.35 9.90 -7.73
CA GLY A 69 8.57 9.13 -7.54
C GLY A 69 8.35 7.66 -7.19
N TYR A 70 7.13 7.12 -7.28
CA TYR A 70 6.86 5.69 -7.00
C TYR A 70 7.63 4.73 -7.90
N GLU A 71 8.03 5.17 -9.10
CA GLU A 71 8.90 4.45 -10.03
C GLU A 71 10.30 4.17 -9.47
N THR A 72 10.72 4.90 -8.43
CA THR A 72 12.04 4.75 -7.80
C THR A 72 12.05 3.82 -6.59
N TYR A 73 10.88 3.33 -6.16
CA TYR A 73 10.77 2.40 -5.03
C TYR A 73 10.53 0.97 -5.50
N ASP A 74 11.16 0.03 -4.82
CA ASP A 74 10.96 -1.39 -5.05
C ASP A 74 9.85 -1.93 -4.14
N PHE A 75 8.89 -2.63 -4.72
CA PHE A 75 7.77 -3.25 -3.99
C PHE A 75 7.00 -4.16 -4.93
N ASP A 76 6.40 -5.18 -4.35
CA ASP A 76 5.55 -6.13 -5.05
C ASP A 76 4.07 -5.75 -4.95
N VAL A 77 3.30 -6.13 -5.98
CA VAL A 77 1.84 -5.98 -5.99
C VAL A 77 1.23 -7.35 -5.67
N PRO A 78 0.78 -7.60 -4.44
CA PRO A 78 0.24 -8.90 -4.07
C PRO A 78 -1.07 -9.15 -4.82
N THR A 79 -1.26 -10.38 -5.30
CA THR A 79 -2.50 -10.83 -5.93
C THR A 79 -2.96 -12.15 -5.30
N ALA A 80 -4.26 -12.40 -5.39
CA ALA A 80 -4.90 -13.63 -4.95
C ALA A 80 -5.91 -14.07 -6.02
N THR A 81 -6.45 -15.29 -5.94
CA THR A 81 -7.31 -15.85 -7.00
C THR A 81 -8.70 -16.24 -6.53
N GLY A 82 -8.99 -16.18 -5.23
CA GLY A 82 -10.28 -16.58 -4.65
C GLY A 82 -11.39 -15.55 -4.83
N ALA A 83 -11.06 -14.30 -5.20
CA ALA A 83 -12.01 -13.24 -5.54
C ALA A 83 -13.06 -12.89 -4.47
N ASP A 84 -12.87 -13.38 -3.24
CA ASP A 84 -13.78 -13.26 -2.13
C ASP A 84 -13.32 -12.21 -1.11
N SER A 85 -14.10 -12.05 -0.04
CA SER A 85 -13.81 -11.08 1.01
C SER A 85 -12.61 -11.49 1.87
N TYR A 86 -12.30 -12.78 1.98
CA TYR A 86 -11.17 -13.26 2.76
C TYR A 86 -9.84 -12.91 2.08
N ASP A 87 -9.73 -13.17 0.78
CA ASP A 87 -8.54 -12.85 -0.02
C ASP A 87 -8.26 -11.36 -0.01
N ARG A 88 -9.29 -10.51 0.00
CA ARG A 88 -9.11 -9.05 0.13
C ARG A 88 -8.47 -8.68 1.46
N VAL A 89 -8.79 -9.36 2.56
CA VAL A 89 -8.14 -9.12 3.87
C VAL A 89 -6.70 -9.58 3.85
N VAL A 90 -6.42 -10.76 3.28
CA VAL A 90 -5.04 -11.26 3.12
C VAL A 90 -4.21 -10.28 2.31
N LEU A 91 -4.71 -9.82 1.18
CA LEU A 91 -4.04 -8.82 0.34
C LEU A 91 -3.75 -7.51 1.08
N ARG A 92 -4.66 -7.06 1.95
CA ARG A 92 -4.45 -5.85 2.76
C ARG A 92 -3.31 -6.03 3.77
N LEU A 93 -3.19 -7.20 4.38
CA LEU A 93 -2.07 -7.50 5.28
C LEU A 93 -0.73 -7.51 4.52
N GLU A 94 -0.70 -8.12 3.34
CA GLU A 94 0.48 -8.11 2.47
C GLU A 94 0.84 -6.69 2.00
N GLU A 95 -0.15 -5.87 1.64
CA GLU A 95 0.05 -4.46 1.31
C GLU A 95 0.66 -3.66 2.46
N CYS A 96 0.34 -3.99 3.72
CA CYS A 96 0.98 -3.36 4.88
C CYS A 96 2.48 -3.68 4.94
N TYR A 97 2.88 -4.94 4.68
CA TYR A 97 4.29 -5.30 4.63
C TYR A 97 5.04 -4.61 3.48
N GLN A 98 4.42 -4.51 2.30
CA GLN A 98 4.98 -3.77 1.16
C GLN A 98 5.08 -2.27 1.45
N SER A 99 4.09 -1.71 2.17
CA SER A 99 4.13 -0.30 2.59
C SER A 99 5.28 -0.04 3.57
N LEU A 100 5.53 -0.93 4.53
CA LEU A 100 6.69 -0.85 5.42
C LEU A 100 8.01 -0.96 4.66
N HIS A 101 8.06 -1.76 3.59
CA HIS A 101 9.24 -1.85 2.73
C HIS A 101 9.52 -0.53 2.00
N ILE A 102 8.49 0.11 1.43
CA ILE A 102 8.59 1.43 0.82
C ILE A 102 9.06 2.47 1.86
N VAL A 103 8.47 2.46 3.06
CA VAL A 103 8.87 3.40 4.13
C VAL A 103 10.35 3.25 4.48
N ALA A 104 10.88 2.03 4.56
CA ALA A 104 12.29 1.80 4.82
C ALA A 104 13.20 2.42 3.74
N GLN A 105 12.82 2.28 2.47
CA GLN A 105 13.53 2.91 1.34
C GLN A 105 13.41 4.43 1.36
N CYS A 106 12.22 4.97 1.69
CA CYS A 106 11.99 6.40 1.86
C CYS A 106 12.89 7.00 2.95
N LEU A 107 13.04 6.32 4.08
CA LEU A 107 13.89 6.77 5.18
C LEU A 107 15.37 6.84 4.76
N GLU A 108 15.87 5.82 4.05
CA GLU A 108 17.23 5.82 3.53
C GLU A 108 17.44 6.97 2.52
N ARG A 109 16.47 7.20 1.64
CA ARG A 109 16.53 8.31 0.68
C ARG A 109 16.51 9.66 1.38
N LEU A 110 15.66 9.82 2.40
CA LEU A 110 15.53 11.06 3.16
C LEU A 110 16.84 11.43 3.86
N GLU A 111 17.54 10.44 4.45
CA GLU A 111 18.85 10.63 5.05
C GLU A 111 19.90 11.09 4.03
N LYS A 112 19.89 10.52 2.82
CA LYS A 112 20.78 10.94 1.72
C LYS A 112 20.49 12.35 1.21
N THR A 113 19.24 12.80 1.32
CA THR A 113 18.80 14.15 0.90
C THR A 113 18.75 15.16 2.05
N ALA A 114 19.31 14.84 3.22
CA ALA A 114 19.31 15.73 4.37
C ALA A 114 19.95 17.09 4.01
N GLY A 115 19.25 18.18 4.31
CA GLY A 115 19.67 19.55 4.00
C GLY A 115 19.31 20.04 2.59
N GLN A 116 18.71 19.20 1.74
CA GLN A 116 18.16 19.65 0.46
C GLN A 116 16.86 20.46 0.66
N PRO A 117 16.53 21.36 -0.28
CA PRO A 117 15.27 22.11 -0.22
C PRO A 117 14.05 21.19 -0.24
N VAL A 118 13.15 21.38 0.73
CA VAL A 118 11.88 20.62 0.84
C VAL A 118 10.73 21.32 0.10
N MET A 119 10.96 22.55 -0.36
CA MET A 119 10.00 23.37 -1.09
C MET A 119 10.51 23.64 -2.51
N VAL A 120 9.56 23.91 -3.41
CA VAL A 120 9.85 24.40 -4.76
C VAL A 120 10.65 25.71 -4.66
N GLY A 121 11.61 25.93 -5.56
CA GLY A 121 12.44 27.14 -5.53
C GLY A 121 11.69 28.43 -5.96
N ASP A 122 10.58 28.29 -6.67
CA ASP A 122 9.77 29.43 -7.14
C ASP A 122 9.07 30.10 -5.95
N ARG A 123 9.48 31.32 -5.62
CA ARG A 123 8.95 32.13 -4.50
C ARG A 123 7.49 32.56 -4.66
N LYS A 124 6.90 32.40 -5.85
CA LYS A 124 5.46 32.61 -6.06
C LYS A 124 4.63 31.42 -5.59
N ILE A 125 5.22 30.22 -5.59
CA ILE A 125 4.57 28.96 -5.22
C ILE A 125 5.03 28.51 -3.82
N ALA A 126 6.31 28.73 -3.50
CA ALA A 126 6.94 28.34 -2.27
C ALA A 126 6.41 29.15 -1.08
N TRP A 127 6.24 28.48 0.06
CA TRP A 127 5.84 29.11 1.31
C TRP A 127 7.05 29.69 2.05
N PRO A 128 6.99 30.91 2.64
CA PRO A 128 5.90 31.87 2.52
C PRO A 128 5.89 32.53 1.13
N ALA A 129 4.72 32.58 0.50
CA ALA A 129 4.58 33.11 -0.85
C ALA A 129 4.81 34.63 -0.85
N GLN A 130 5.84 35.08 -1.56
CA GLN A 130 6.09 36.50 -1.79
C GLN A 130 5.37 36.91 -3.07
N LEU A 131 4.04 37.02 -2.98
CA LEU A 131 3.25 37.66 -4.02
C LEU A 131 3.51 39.17 -3.91
N ALA A 132 4.25 39.71 -4.87
CA ALA A 132 4.37 41.16 -5.00
C ALA A 132 2.97 41.76 -5.20
N ILE A 133 2.61 42.74 -4.36
CA ILE A 133 1.54 43.71 -4.68
C ILE A 133 2.12 44.70 -5.68
#